data_AF-A0A3M1UCY8-F1
#
_entry.id   AF-A0A3M1UCY8-F1
#
_cell.length_a   1.000
_cell.length_b   1.000
_cell.length_c   1.000
_cell.angle_alpha   90.00
_cell.angle_beta   90.00
_cell.angle_gamma   90.00
#
_symmetry.space_group_name_H-M   'P 1'
#
loop_
_entity.id
_entity.type
_entity.pdbx_description
1 polymer ?
#
loop_
_entity_poly.entity_id
_entity_poly.type
_entity_poly.pdbx_seq_one_letter_code
_entity_poly.pdbx_strand_id
1 'polypeptide(L)'
;MEERTHYDVLGVPETATRDQIRAAYRKLVLKYHPDRSGTKATTDLFVEIVEAYSVLSNPTRRANYDAVLRIRREQRESARRVQPPPEAPKPESSPPPRERTASPSETERRCAVQLNEAMAAFSRGRLDRAEAIVRQVLRADYRIALAHAILGDILRERGDVKGAETHYAYAIQFDPHNPTYQRRYYGMHPHRQSSQSRGRAADRSVLPMLVAAAITLFCLGYIVFAKEPAAGLPAFVGTWTVGLLVMLFLNGVAMGAALSLTEAVDSCDVVMRTTTGRLSRAAALGIVAVVNFWAAAVLYLLLSIIQDTFTPTLTRVLALVGLLTSCYSVAAAMGEVISWSQTLLWGGNVVYLGVLGGWIVADAFREP
;
A
#
# COMPACT_ATOMS: atom_id res chain seq x y z
N MET A 1 -30.63 6.39 7.34
CA MET A 1 -30.57 5.28 6.35
C MET A 1 -29.63 4.24 6.92
N GLU A 2 -30.02 2.97 6.95
CA GLU A 2 -29.12 1.90 7.42
C GLU A 2 -27.91 1.81 6.49
N GLU A 3 -26.71 1.82 7.06
CA GLU A 3 -25.48 1.52 6.32
C GLU A 3 -25.60 0.10 5.73
N ARG A 4 -25.46 -0.02 4.41
CA ARG A 4 -25.52 -1.30 3.71
C ARG A 4 -24.35 -2.18 4.12
N THR A 5 -24.63 -3.42 4.50
CA THR A 5 -23.59 -4.42 4.79
C THR A 5 -23.02 -4.99 3.49
N HIS A 6 -21.85 -5.63 3.56
CA HIS A 6 -21.28 -6.33 2.40
C HIS A 6 -22.19 -7.48 1.90
N TYR A 7 -22.99 -8.06 2.80
CA TYR A 7 -24.01 -9.05 2.45
C TYR A 7 -25.15 -8.43 1.64
N ASP A 8 -25.60 -7.22 2.03
CA ASP A 8 -26.61 -6.46 1.28
C ASP A 8 -26.11 -6.03 -0.09
N VAL A 9 -24.84 -5.62 -0.19
CA VAL A 9 -24.20 -5.24 -1.46
C VAL A 9 -24.14 -6.42 -2.45
N LEU A 10 -23.84 -7.63 -1.97
CA LEU A 10 -23.86 -8.83 -2.80
C LEU A 10 -25.26 -9.44 -2.96
N GLY A 11 -26.26 -8.95 -2.21
CA GLY A 11 -27.63 -9.47 -2.23
C GLY A 11 -27.73 -10.90 -1.72
N VAL A 12 -26.91 -11.28 -0.74
CA VAL A 12 -26.86 -12.63 -0.15
C VAL A 12 -27.12 -12.57 1.35
N PRO A 13 -27.71 -13.60 1.97
CA PRO A 13 -27.88 -13.64 3.42
C PRO A 13 -26.54 -13.80 4.15
N GLU A 14 -26.47 -13.39 5.42
CA GLU A 14 -25.26 -13.58 6.25
C GLU A 14 -24.90 -15.06 6.45
N THR A 15 -25.87 -15.95 6.27
CA THR A 15 -25.71 -17.42 6.29
C THR A 15 -25.22 -18.01 4.96
N ALA A 16 -24.99 -17.18 3.93
CA ALA A 16 -24.63 -17.65 2.60
C ALA A 16 -23.32 -18.46 2.60
N THR A 17 -23.32 -19.55 1.85
CA THR A 17 -22.11 -20.36 1.65
C THR A 17 -21.14 -19.65 0.71
N ARG A 18 -19.87 -20.05 0.73
CA ARG A 18 -18.83 -19.46 -0.15
C ARG A 18 -19.21 -19.55 -1.63
N ASP A 19 -19.85 -20.64 -2.03
CA ASP A 19 -20.26 -20.86 -3.42
C ASP A 19 -21.42 -19.94 -3.82
N GLN A 20 -22.35 -19.66 -2.89
CA GLN A 20 -23.44 -18.69 -3.10
C GLN A 20 -22.89 -17.25 -3.21
N ILE A 21 -21.91 -16.89 -2.37
CA ILE A 21 -21.23 -15.59 -2.44
C ILE A 21 -20.51 -15.43 -3.78
N ARG A 22 -19.79 -16.46 -4.23
CA ARG A 22 -19.09 -16.46 -5.53
C ARG A 22 -20.05 -16.41 -6.72
N ALA A 23 -21.19 -17.10 -6.64
CA ALA A 23 -22.21 -17.07 -7.67
C ALA A 23 -22.88 -15.68 -7.78
N ALA A 24 -23.21 -15.06 -6.65
CA ALA A 24 -23.78 -13.72 -6.59
C ALA A 24 -22.81 -12.66 -7.14
N TYR A 25 -21.53 -12.71 -6.75
CA TYR A 25 -20.49 -11.84 -7.28
C TYR A 25 -20.38 -11.92 -8.81
N ARG A 26 -20.30 -13.13 -9.38
CA ARG A 26 -20.23 -13.30 -10.85
C ARG A 26 -21.45 -12.71 -11.56
N LYS A 27 -22.65 -12.88 -11.01
CA LYS A 27 -23.89 -12.33 -11.57
C LYS A 27 -23.88 -10.80 -11.55
N LEU A 28 -23.37 -10.20 -10.48
CA LEU A 28 -23.29 -8.74 -10.32
C LEU A 28 -22.20 -8.13 -11.20
N VAL A 29 -21.03 -8.74 -11.28
CA VAL A 29 -19.94 -8.30 -12.17
C VAL A 29 -20.38 -8.30 -13.63
N LEU A 30 -21.10 -9.32 -14.09
CA LEU A 30 -21.62 -9.38 -15.46
C LEU A 30 -22.68 -8.30 -15.76
N LYS A 31 -23.41 -7.85 -14.73
CA LYS A 31 -24.48 -6.86 -14.84
C LYS A 31 -23.96 -5.42 -14.76
N TYR A 32 -22.94 -5.19 -13.94
CA TYR A 32 -22.39 -3.85 -13.65
C TYR A 32 -20.97 -3.66 -14.20
N HIS A 33 -20.54 -4.50 -15.15
CA HIS A 33 -19.24 -4.35 -15.78
C HIS A 33 -19.13 -2.96 -16.43
N PRO A 34 -18.04 -2.20 -16.19
CA PRO A 34 -17.92 -0.82 -16.68
C PRO A 34 -17.95 -0.74 -18.22
N ASP A 35 -17.57 -1.83 -18.88
CA ASP A 35 -17.56 -1.96 -20.34
C ASP A 35 -18.96 -2.14 -20.97
N ARG A 36 -19.98 -2.52 -20.16
CA ARG A 36 -21.38 -2.67 -20.61
C ARG A 36 -22.29 -1.51 -20.19
N SER A 37 -21.88 -0.72 -19.21
CA SER A 37 -22.65 0.40 -18.68
C SER A 37 -21.70 1.46 -18.14
N GLY A 38 -21.39 2.46 -18.96
CA GLY A 38 -20.38 3.49 -18.70
C GLY A 38 -20.84 4.68 -17.86
N THR A 39 -21.81 4.52 -16.94
CA THR A 39 -22.23 5.62 -16.06
C THR A 39 -21.49 5.59 -14.73
N LYS A 40 -21.21 6.77 -14.16
CA LYS A 40 -20.48 6.91 -12.88
C LYS A 40 -21.10 6.11 -11.73
N ALA A 41 -22.43 6.05 -11.66
CA ALA A 41 -23.16 5.28 -10.65
C ALA A 41 -22.94 3.76 -10.80
N THR A 42 -22.73 3.25 -12.01
CA THR A 42 -22.38 1.83 -12.25
C THR A 42 -20.96 1.53 -11.79
N THR A 43 -20.03 2.47 -11.99
CA THR A 43 -18.64 2.35 -11.53
C THR A 43 -18.56 2.32 -10.01
N ASP A 44 -19.28 3.20 -9.32
CA ASP A 44 -19.29 3.23 -7.84
C ASP A 44 -19.87 1.93 -7.25
N LEU A 45 -20.98 1.43 -7.82
CA LEU A 45 -21.55 0.13 -7.45
C LEU A 45 -20.60 -1.04 -7.74
N PHE A 46 -19.86 -1.00 -8.85
CA PHE A 46 -18.89 -2.04 -9.18
C PHE A 46 -17.75 -2.10 -8.16
N VAL A 47 -17.25 -0.94 -7.71
CA VAL A 47 -16.23 -0.86 -6.64
C VAL A 47 -16.78 -1.46 -5.34
N GLU A 48 -18.00 -1.11 -4.93
CA GLU A 48 -18.65 -1.67 -3.74
C GLU A 48 -18.80 -3.21 -3.83
N ILE A 49 -19.17 -3.74 -4.99
CA ILE A 49 -19.31 -5.20 -5.24
C ILE A 49 -17.97 -5.92 -5.09
N VAL A 50 -16.88 -5.35 -5.63
CA VAL A 50 -15.53 -5.93 -5.54
C VAL A 50 -15.03 -5.92 -4.10
N GLU A 51 -15.24 -4.81 -3.39
CA GLU A 51 -14.86 -4.68 -1.98
C GLU A 51 -15.60 -5.69 -1.11
N ALA A 52 -16.94 -5.79 -1.26
CA ALA A 52 -17.76 -6.74 -0.52
C ALA A 52 -17.32 -8.19 -0.76
N TYR A 53 -17.02 -8.57 -2.00
CA TYR A 53 -16.51 -9.91 -2.31
C TYR A 53 -15.12 -10.16 -1.73
N SER A 54 -14.23 -9.16 -1.71
CA SER A 54 -12.87 -9.31 -1.15
C SER A 54 -12.87 -9.61 0.35
N VAL A 55 -13.88 -9.13 1.07
CA VAL A 55 -14.07 -9.38 2.52
C VAL A 55 -14.78 -10.71 2.74
N LEU A 56 -15.86 -11.00 2.01
CA LEU A 56 -16.72 -12.16 2.25
C LEU A 56 -16.20 -13.47 1.64
N SER A 57 -15.31 -13.42 0.64
CA SER A 57 -14.76 -14.62 -0.02
C SER A 57 -13.69 -15.34 0.80
N ASN A 58 -12.96 -14.62 1.66
CA ASN A 58 -11.92 -15.17 2.53
C ASN A 58 -12.51 -15.51 3.90
N PRO A 59 -12.34 -16.75 4.42
CA PRO A 59 -12.96 -17.18 5.66
C PRO A 59 -12.52 -16.37 6.88
N THR A 60 -11.23 -15.99 6.96
CA THR A 60 -10.67 -15.20 8.04
C THR A 60 -11.19 -13.76 8.01
N ARG A 61 -11.22 -13.14 6.82
CA ARG A 61 -11.72 -11.77 6.65
C ARG A 61 -13.22 -11.68 6.94
N ARG A 62 -13.99 -12.67 6.49
CA ARG A 62 -15.42 -12.81 6.80
C ARG A 62 -15.65 -12.94 8.30
N ALA A 63 -14.90 -13.80 8.99
CA ALA A 63 -15.03 -13.97 10.44
C ALA A 63 -14.74 -12.68 11.22
N ASN A 64 -13.72 -11.91 10.82
CA ASN A 64 -13.42 -10.62 11.42
C ASN A 64 -14.53 -9.59 11.15
N TYR A 65 -15.05 -9.55 9.93
CA TYR A 65 -16.14 -8.68 9.54
C TYR A 65 -17.44 -8.99 10.33
N ASP A 66 -17.77 -10.28 10.46
CA ASP A 66 -18.94 -10.75 11.22
C ASP A 66 -18.79 -10.41 12.72
N ALA A 67 -17.58 -10.47 13.27
CA ALA A 67 -17.30 -10.07 14.65
C ALA A 67 -17.55 -8.57 14.87
N VAL A 68 -17.14 -7.72 13.93
CA VAL A 68 -17.39 -6.26 13.99
C VAL A 68 -18.89 -5.96 13.83
N LEU A 69 -19.59 -6.64 12.92
CA LEU A 69 -21.04 -6.48 12.75
C LEU A 69 -21.81 -6.87 14.02
N ARG A 70 -21.39 -7.96 14.69
CA ARG A 70 -21.99 -8.38 15.97
C ARG A 70 -21.84 -7.32 17.04
N ILE A 71 -20.62 -6.80 17.26
CA ILE A 71 -20.36 -5.74 18.24
C ILE A 71 -21.21 -4.49 17.93
N ARG A 72 -21.30 -4.10 16.66
CA ARG A 72 -22.09 -2.94 16.23
C ARG A 72 -23.59 -3.14 16.47
N ARG A 73 -24.12 -4.35 16.28
CA ARG A 73 -25.52 -4.70 16.58
C ARG A 73 -25.79 -4.67 18.07
N GLU A 74 -24.90 -5.24 18.89
CA GLU A 74 -24.99 -5.19 20.35
C GLU A 74 -25.00 -3.76 20.87
N GLN A 75 -24.15 -2.89 20.32
CA GLN A 75 -24.12 -1.45 20.64
C GLN A 75 -25.42 -0.74 20.23
N ARG A 76 -25.98 -1.06 19.05
CA ARG A 76 -27.28 -0.50 18.61
C ARG A 76 -28.43 -0.99 19.48
N GLU A 77 -28.45 -2.27 19.84
CA GLU A 77 -29.49 -2.85 20.68
C GLU A 77 -29.43 -2.32 22.12
N SER A 78 -28.23 -2.17 22.69
CA SER A 78 -28.05 -1.53 24.00
C SER A 78 -28.44 -0.05 23.96
N ALA A 79 -28.11 0.69 22.91
CA ALA A 79 -28.62 2.06 22.70
C ALA A 79 -30.15 2.11 22.58
N ARG A 80 -30.77 1.09 21.97
CA ARG A 80 -32.24 0.99 21.83
C ARG A 80 -32.93 0.58 23.13
N ARG A 81 -32.30 -0.25 23.98
CA ARG A 81 -32.80 -0.62 25.32
C ARG A 81 -32.77 0.55 26.31
N VAL A 82 -31.91 1.53 26.10
CA VAL A 82 -31.84 2.76 26.91
C VAL A 82 -32.97 3.75 26.56
N GLN A 83 -33.67 3.58 25.42
CA GLN A 83 -34.89 4.33 25.11
C GLN A 83 -36.12 3.64 25.75
N PRO A 84 -36.91 4.33 26.59
CA PRO A 84 -38.10 3.74 27.19
C PRO A 84 -39.19 3.46 26.13
N PRO A 85 -40.10 2.48 26.35
CA PRO A 85 -41.15 2.14 25.40
C PRO A 85 -42.04 3.34 25.05
N PRO A 86 -42.63 3.41 23.83
CA PRO A 86 -43.54 4.49 23.47
C PRO A 86 -44.78 4.45 24.36
N GLU A 87 -45.04 5.54 25.07
CA GLU A 87 -46.21 5.72 25.92
C GLU A 87 -47.51 5.65 25.08
N ALA A 88 -48.53 4.95 25.60
CA ALA A 88 -49.83 4.75 24.95
C ALA A 88 -50.52 6.09 24.58
N PRO A 89 -51.40 6.13 23.55
CA PRO A 89 -51.90 7.38 23.00
C PRO A 89 -52.86 8.06 23.97
N LYS A 90 -52.49 9.25 24.45
CA LYS A 90 -53.37 10.23 25.12
C LYS A 90 -53.87 11.26 24.11
N PRO A 91 -55.10 11.77 24.29
CA PRO A 91 -55.90 12.36 23.22
C PRO A 91 -55.34 13.70 22.71
N GLU A 92 -55.54 13.91 21.41
CA GLU A 92 -55.20 15.09 20.63
C GLU A 92 -55.45 16.41 21.36
N SER A 93 -54.37 17.17 21.56
CA SER A 93 -54.45 18.61 21.39
C SER A 93 -53.10 19.15 20.91
N SER A 94 -53.10 19.61 19.66
CA SER A 94 -52.06 20.36 18.94
C SER A 94 -51.01 19.53 18.18
N PRO A 95 -50.78 19.83 16.89
CA PRO A 95 -49.78 19.13 16.09
C PRO A 95 -48.37 19.40 16.66
N PRO A 96 -47.45 18.41 16.67
CA PRO A 96 -46.08 18.67 17.09
C PRO A 96 -45.44 19.66 16.10
N PRO A 97 -44.64 20.62 16.58
CA PRO A 97 -43.90 21.51 15.69
C PRO A 97 -43.01 20.65 14.80
N ARG A 98 -43.08 20.89 13.47
CA ARG A 98 -42.09 20.39 12.51
C ARG A 98 -40.70 20.49 13.12
N GLU A 99 -39.97 19.39 13.16
CA GLU A 99 -38.54 19.36 13.48
C GLU A 99 -37.86 20.41 12.61
N ARG A 100 -37.62 21.59 13.19
CA ARG A 100 -36.56 22.47 12.72
C ARG A 100 -35.30 21.68 12.98
N THR A 101 -34.57 21.34 11.91
CA THR A 101 -33.13 21.10 11.97
C THR A 101 -32.54 22.07 12.98
N ALA A 102 -32.19 21.59 14.18
CA ALA A 102 -31.72 22.46 15.23
C ALA A 102 -30.42 23.09 14.71
N SER A 103 -30.49 24.39 14.47
CA SER A 103 -29.33 25.25 14.37
C SER A 103 -28.34 24.83 15.46
N PRO A 104 -27.03 24.59 15.15
CA PRO A 104 -26.06 24.16 16.15
C PRO A 104 -26.16 25.07 17.36
N SER A 105 -26.13 24.47 18.55
CA SER A 105 -26.35 25.21 19.80
C SER A 105 -25.38 26.40 19.86
N GLU A 106 -25.79 27.51 20.48
CA GLU A 106 -24.94 28.71 20.56
C GLU A 106 -23.57 28.39 21.17
N THR A 107 -23.55 27.42 22.08
CA THR A 107 -22.35 26.81 22.67
C THR A 107 -21.49 26.08 21.63
N GLU A 108 -22.06 25.21 20.78
CA GLU A 108 -21.32 24.51 19.71
C GLU A 108 -20.70 25.50 18.71
N ARG A 109 -21.45 26.53 18.32
CA ARG A 109 -20.95 27.59 17.42
C ARG A 109 -19.79 28.34 18.05
N ARG A 110 -19.90 28.69 19.33
CA ARG A 110 -18.85 29.38 20.08
C ARG A 110 -17.60 28.52 20.20
N CYS A 111 -17.75 27.23 20.53
CA CYS A 111 -16.64 26.27 20.59
C CYS A 111 -15.96 26.09 19.23
N ALA A 112 -16.72 26.00 18.13
CA ALA A 112 -16.18 25.88 16.78
C ALA A 112 -15.34 27.11 16.37
N VAL A 113 -15.81 28.32 16.69
CA VAL A 113 -15.05 29.57 16.46
C VAL A 113 -13.75 29.59 17.27
N GLN A 114 -13.79 29.18 18.54
CA GLN A 114 -12.60 29.10 19.39
C GLN A 114 -11.59 28.07 18.88
N LEU A 115 -12.05 26.92 18.37
CA LEU A 115 -11.15 25.91 17.78
C LEU A 115 -10.48 26.40 16.49
N ASN A 116 -11.19 27.18 15.66
CA ASN A 116 -10.60 27.82 14.49
C ASN A 116 -9.52 28.84 14.90
N GLU A 117 -9.73 29.62 15.96
CA GLU A 117 -8.71 30.51 16.50
C GLU A 117 -7.49 29.73 17.03
N ALA A 118 -7.72 28.62 17.72
CA ALA A 118 -6.65 27.76 18.22
C ALA A 118 -5.77 27.20 17.08
N MET A 119 -6.38 26.72 15.99
CA MET A 119 -5.65 26.24 14.82
C MET A 119 -4.85 27.36 14.14
N ALA A 120 -5.42 28.56 14.04
CA ALA A 120 -4.72 29.73 13.51
C ALA A 120 -3.58 30.21 14.42
N ALA A 121 -3.69 30.02 15.74
CA ALA A 121 -2.60 30.29 16.68
C ALA A 121 -1.48 29.24 16.56
N PHE A 122 -1.84 27.97 16.44
CA PHE A 122 -0.92 26.85 16.22
C PHE A 122 -0.13 27.00 14.92
N SER A 123 -0.78 27.33 13.81
CA SER A 123 -0.11 27.52 12.51
C SER A 123 0.87 28.71 12.49
N ARG A 124 0.74 29.63 13.45
CA ARG A 124 1.65 30.78 13.63
C ARG A 124 2.74 30.49 14.68
N GLY A 125 2.87 29.24 15.13
CA GLY A 125 3.86 28.83 16.14
C GLY A 125 3.54 29.27 17.57
N ARG A 126 2.37 29.86 17.84
CA ARG A 126 1.99 30.34 19.18
C ARG A 126 1.34 29.22 19.98
N LEU A 127 2.14 28.22 20.35
CA LEU A 127 1.70 26.99 21.00
C LEU A 127 0.99 27.24 22.34
N ASP A 128 1.49 28.15 23.17
CA ASP A 128 0.90 28.46 24.50
C ASP A 128 -0.51 29.03 24.39
N ARG A 129 -0.72 29.94 23.41
CA ARG A 129 -2.03 30.53 23.14
C ARG A 129 -3.00 29.49 22.59
N ALA A 130 -2.54 28.65 21.66
CA ALA A 130 -3.36 27.58 21.09
C ALA A 130 -3.81 26.60 22.19
N GLU A 131 -2.90 26.19 23.08
CA GLU A 131 -3.20 25.28 24.18
C GLU A 131 -4.21 25.87 25.16
N ALA A 132 -4.05 27.14 25.53
CA ALA A 132 -4.96 27.83 26.44
C ALA A 132 -6.40 27.84 25.89
N ILE A 133 -6.56 28.15 24.60
CA ILE A 133 -7.87 28.17 23.94
C ILE A 133 -8.47 26.76 23.89
N VAL A 134 -7.67 25.75 23.53
CA VAL A 134 -8.16 24.36 23.45
C VAL A 134 -8.56 23.82 24.82
N ARG A 135 -7.79 24.10 25.87
CA ARG A 135 -8.15 23.71 27.24
C ARG A 135 -9.41 24.44 27.73
N GLN A 136 -9.61 25.69 27.31
CA GLN A 136 -10.85 26.41 27.59
C GLN A 136 -12.05 25.75 26.91
N VAL A 137 -11.91 25.32 25.66
CA VAL A 137 -12.95 24.58 24.93
C VAL A 137 -13.25 23.24 25.62
N LEU A 138 -12.22 22.48 26.01
CA LEU A 138 -12.38 21.19 26.71
C LEU A 138 -13.02 21.31 28.10
N ARG A 139 -12.90 22.47 28.75
CA ARG A 139 -13.63 22.76 30.01
C ARG A 139 -15.12 23.01 29.77
N ALA A 140 -15.49 23.54 28.61
CA ALA A 140 -16.89 23.77 28.24
C ALA A 140 -17.55 22.49 27.73
N ASP A 141 -16.86 21.76 26.85
CA ASP A 141 -17.26 20.44 26.38
C ASP A 141 -16.03 19.55 26.15
N TYR A 142 -15.92 18.49 26.95
CA TYR A 142 -14.82 17.55 26.90
C TYR A 142 -14.96 16.49 25.79
N ARG A 143 -16.14 16.38 25.14
CA ARG A 143 -16.42 15.35 24.13
C ARG A 143 -16.01 15.76 22.72
N ILE A 144 -15.53 16.99 22.54
CA ILE A 144 -15.16 17.48 21.21
C ILE A 144 -13.87 16.79 20.73
N ALA A 145 -14.02 15.82 19.82
CA ALA A 145 -12.92 15.04 19.25
C ALA A 145 -11.81 15.93 18.66
N LEU A 146 -12.20 16.99 17.92
CA LEU A 146 -11.26 17.94 17.31
C LEU A 146 -10.40 18.68 18.34
N ALA A 147 -10.95 19.03 19.50
CA ALA A 147 -10.22 19.73 20.55
C ALA A 147 -9.09 18.83 21.12
N HIS A 148 -9.39 17.55 21.33
CA HIS A 148 -8.38 16.56 21.71
C HIS A 148 -7.32 16.34 20.62
N ALA A 149 -7.71 16.29 19.34
CA ALA A 149 -6.75 16.16 18.25
C ALA A 149 -5.79 17.36 18.13
N ILE A 150 -6.28 18.60 18.33
CA ILE A 150 -5.44 19.80 18.31
C ILE A 150 -4.51 19.83 19.53
N LEU A 151 -4.98 19.42 20.71
CA LEU A 151 -4.13 19.33 21.89
C LEU A 151 -3.02 18.28 21.70
N GLY A 152 -3.34 17.16 21.04
CA GLY A 152 -2.37 16.14 20.65
C GLY A 152 -1.31 16.68 19.67
N ASP A 153 -1.68 17.52 18.70
CA ASP A 153 -0.72 18.18 17.79
C ASP A 153 0.21 19.13 18.55
N ILE A 154 -0.35 19.95 19.47
CA ILE A 154 0.43 20.90 20.28
C ILE A 154 1.45 20.18 21.16
N LEU A 155 1.04 19.11 21.84
CA LEU A 155 1.93 18.33 22.71
C LEU A 155 3.02 17.61 21.92
N ARG A 156 2.69 17.13 20.71
CA ARG A 156 3.67 16.52 19.80
C ARG A 156 4.74 17.54 19.38
N GLU A 157 4.35 18.76 19.00
CA GLU A 157 5.32 19.81 18.63
C GLU A 157 6.21 20.23 19.81
N ARG A 158 5.75 20.06 21.05
CA ARG A 158 6.55 20.29 22.26
C ARG A 158 7.43 19.09 22.67
N GLY A 159 7.33 17.97 21.97
CA GLY A 159 8.06 16.75 22.28
C GLY A 159 7.43 15.88 23.39
N ASP A 160 6.24 16.22 23.90
CA ASP A 160 5.50 15.35 24.83
C ASP A 160 4.68 14.31 24.05
N VAL A 161 5.38 13.26 23.61
CA VAL A 161 4.81 12.17 22.82
C VAL A 161 3.73 11.41 23.59
N LYS A 162 3.91 11.25 24.91
CA LYS A 162 3.00 10.45 25.76
C LYS A 162 1.68 11.19 26.02
N GLY A 163 1.77 12.50 26.28
CA GLY A 163 0.60 13.37 26.36
C GLY A 163 -0.14 13.43 25.02
N ALA A 164 0.59 13.53 23.92
CA ALA A 164 0.02 13.51 22.57
C ALA A 164 -0.77 12.22 22.31
N GLU A 165 -0.15 11.05 22.53
CA GLU A 165 -0.77 9.73 22.36
C GLU A 165 -2.13 9.62 23.07
N THR A 166 -2.16 10.05 24.33
CA THR A 166 -3.38 10.03 25.16
C THR A 166 -4.50 10.86 24.53
N HIS A 167 -4.18 12.05 24.05
CA HIS A 167 -5.17 12.94 23.45
C HIS A 167 -5.64 12.48 22.07
N TYR A 168 -4.79 11.83 21.27
CA TYR A 168 -5.26 11.19 20.04
C TYR A 168 -6.14 9.97 20.30
N ALA A 169 -5.86 9.20 21.37
CA ALA A 169 -6.75 8.12 21.79
C ALA A 169 -8.14 8.66 22.17
N TYR A 170 -8.22 9.77 22.91
CA TYR A 170 -9.50 10.42 23.21
C TYR A 170 -10.20 10.91 21.94
N ALA A 171 -9.48 11.52 20.99
CA ALA A 171 -10.07 11.95 19.72
C ALA A 171 -10.69 10.79 18.93
N ILE A 172 -10.04 9.62 18.91
CA ILE A 172 -10.57 8.41 18.28
C ILE A 172 -11.79 7.87 19.03
N GLN A 173 -11.81 7.93 20.37
CA GLN A 173 -12.97 7.48 21.14
C GLN A 173 -14.21 8.30 20.86
N PHE A 174 -14.07 9.62 20.68
CA PHE A 174 -15.20 10.52 20.42
C PHE A 174 -15.61 10.58 18.95
N ASP A 175 -14.69 10.29 18.00
CA ASP A 175 -14.98 10.20 16.57
C ASP A 175 -14.21 9.03 15.91
N PRO A 176 -14.71 7.78 16.04
CA PRO A 176 -14.00 6.58 15.60
C PRO A 176 -13.85 6.47 14.08
N HIS A 177 -14.76 7.10 13.32
CA HIS A 177 -14.84 6.99 11.86
C HIS A 177 -13.92 8.00 11.16
N ASN A 178 -13.21 8.85 11.90
CA ASN A 178 -12.34 9.86 11.31
C ASN A 178 -10.93 9.32 11.02
N PRO A 179 -10.56 9.16 9.73
CA PRO A 179 -9.27 8.57 9.35
C PRO A 179 -8.08 9.47 9.72
N THR A 180 -8.32 10.76 9.97
CA THR A 180 -7.26 11.71 10.35
C THR A 180 -6.72 11.42 11.74
N TYR A 181 -7.60 11.10 12.70
CA TYR A 181 -7.19 10.82 14.08
C TYR A 181 -6.47 9.48 14.19
N GLN A 182 -6.95 8.47 13.47
CA GLN A 182 -6.29 7.18 13.35
C GLN A 182 -4.87 7.34 12.78
N ARG A 183 -4.71 8.08 11.68
CA ARG A 183 -3.39 8.32 11.08
C ARG A 183 -2.43 9.03 12.03
N ARG A 184 -2.92 10.02 12.79
CA ARG A 184 -2.09 10.75 13.77
C ARG A 184 -1.68 9.85 14.94
N TYR A 185 -2.59 9.04 15.46
CA TYR A 185 -2.32 8.06 16.51
C TYR A 185 -1.30 7.01 16.07
N TYR A 186 -1.56 6.34 14.95
CA TYR A 186 -0.66 5.30 14.44
C TYR A 186 0.67 5.88 13.92
N GLY A 187 0.67 7.12 13.43
CA GLY A 187 1.89 7.80 12.98
C GLY A 187 2.90 8.11 14.11
N MET A 188 2.49 8.14 15.38
CA MET A 188 3.40 8.30 16.52
C MET A 188 4.01 6.97 16.99
N HIS A 189 3.43 5.85 16.59
CA HIS A 189 3.99 4.53 16.83
C HIS A 189 4.49 3.98 15.50
N PRO A 190 5.76 4.25 15.10
CA PRO A 190 6.35 3.53 13.98
C PRO A 190 6.12 2.03 14.20
N HIS A 191 5.35 1.44 13.28
CA HIS A 191 4.64 0.18 13.38
C HIS A 191 5.27 -0.87 14.32
N ARG A 192 4.59 -1.14 15.44
CA ARG A 192 4.74 -2.37 16.24
C ARG A 192 4.12 -3.60 15.55
N GLN A 193 3.80 -3.53 14.25
CA GLN A 193 3.56 -4.72 13.40
C GLN A 193 4.86 -5.51 13.18
N SER A 194 6.03 -4.90 13.37
CA SER A 194 7.33 -5.57 13.32
C SER A 194 7.52 -6.68 14.36
N SER A 195 6.78 -6.70 15.47
CA SER A 195 6.89 -7.75 16.49
C SER A 195 6.01 -8.98 16.23
N GLN A 196 4.88 -8.84 15.54
CA GLN A 196 4.03 -9.99 15.20
C GLN A 196 4.48 -10.67 13.89
N SER A 197 5.06 -9.91 12.95
CA SER A 197 5.76 -10.47 11.80
C SER A 197 7.13 -11.05 12.17
N ARG A 198 7.80 -10.59 13.25
CA ARG A 198 9.04 -11.20 13.77
C ARG A 198 8.89 -12.65 14.23
N GLY A 199 7.69 -13.07 14.62
CA GLY A 199 7.42 -14.48 14.92
C GLY A 199 7.39 -15.39 13.68
N ARG A 200 7.17 -14.81 12.48
CA ARG A 200 7.26 -15.50 11.18
C ARG A 200 8.57 -15.22 10.43
N ALA A 201 9.24 -14.11 10.71
CA ALA A 201 10.52 -13.74 10.09
C ALA A 201 11.72 -14.55 10.61
N ALA A 202 11.51 -15.46 11.57
CA ALA A 202 12.54 -16.41 12.00
C ALA A 202 12.77 -17.55 10.98
N ASP A 203 11.87 -17.73 10.00
CA ASP A 203 12.12 -18.62 8.86
C ASP A 203 12.34 -17.78 7.60
N ARG A 204 13.38 -16.92 7.63
CA ARG A 204 13.99 -16.41 6.39
C ARG A 204 14.59 -17.61 5.68
N SER A 205 13.76 -18.33 4.93
CA SER A 205 14.23 -19.44 4.12
C SER A 205 15.37 -18.90 3.25
N VAL A 206 16.59 -19.38 3.50
CA VAL A 206 17.77 -19.08 2.66
C VAL A 206 17.63 -19.74 1.28
N LEU A 207 16.65 -20.64 1.17
CA LEU A 207 16.36 -21.46 0.00
C LEU A 207 16.24 -20.65 -1.31
N PRO A 208 15.49 -19.53 -1.41
CA PRO A 208 15.41 -18.77 -2.65
C PRO A 208 16.76 -18.19 -3.08
N MET A 209 17.58 -17.75 -2.12
CA MET A 209 18.91 -17.22 -2.39
C MET A 209 19.89 -18.32 -2.82
N LEU A 210 19.81 -19.51 -2.21
CA LEU A 210 20.59 -20.68 -2.61
C LEU A 210 20.22 -21.17 -4.01
N VAL A 211 18.92 -21.20 -4.32
CA VAL A 211 18.42 -21.57 -5.66
C VAL A 211 18.90 -20.56 -6.70
N ALA A 212 18.81 -19.25 -6.42
CA ALA A 212 19.34 -18.22 -7.32
C ALA A 212 20.86 -18.32 -7.50
N ALA A 213 21.61 -18.64 -6.45
CA ALA A 213 23.05 -18.86 -6.54
C ALA A 213 23.38 -20.09 -7.41
N ALA A 214 22.64 -21.19 -7.26
CA ALA A 214 22.81 -22.38 -8.09
C ALA A 214 22.52 -22.10 -9.57
N ILE A 215 21.46 -21.34 -9.88
CA ILE A 215 21.13 -20.91 -11.24
C ILE A 215 22.24 -20.01 -11.80
N THR A 216 22.75 -19.05 -11.01
CA THR A 216 23.88 -18.20 -11.41
C THR A 216 25.11 -19.02 -11.80
N LEU A 217 25.48 -19.99 -10.97
CA LEU A 217 26.63 -20.86 -11.22
C LEU A 217 26.43 -21.70 -12.48
N PHE A 218 25.22 -22.24 -12.69
CA PHE A 218 24.89 -22.99 -13.90
C PHE A 218 25.00 -22.12 -15.15
N CYS A 219 24.47 -20.89 -15.13
CA CYS A 219 24.56 -19.96 -16.25
C CYS A 219 25.99 -19.48 -16.54
N LEU A 220 26.82 -19.29 -15.51
CA LEU A 220 28.25 -18.98 -15.69
C LEU A 220 29.00 -20.18 -16.29
N GLY A 221 28.72 -21.39 -15.79
CA GLY A 221 29.28 -22.62 -16.35
C GLY A 221 28.89 -22.82 -17.82
N TYR A 222 27.63 -22.54 -18.17
CA TYR A 222 27.17 -22.58 -19.55
C TYR A 222 28.06 -21.73 -20.47
N ILE A 223 28.41 -20.51 -20.08
CA ILE A 223 29.23 -19.62 -20.92
C ILE A 223 30.64 -20.14 -21.14
N VAL A 224 31.23 -20.75 -20.11
CA VAL A 224 32.58 -21.32 -20.20
C VAL A 224 32.58 -22.57 -21.09
N PHE A 225 31.53 -23.39 -21.04
CA PHE A 225 31.48 -24.68 -21.74
C PHE A 225 30.69 -24.67 -23.06
N ALA A 226 29.92 -23.62 -23.34
CA ALA A 226 29.12 -23.53 -24.55
C ALA A 226 30.02 -23.47 -25.79
N LYS A 227 29.82 -24.42 -26.69
CA LYS A 227 30.51 -24.51 -27.99
C LYS A 227 29.58 -24.19 -29.16
N GLU A 228 28.44 -23.56 -28.90
CA GLU A 228 27.45 -23.27 -29.93
C GLU A 228 27.96 -22.19 -30.90
N PRO A 229 27.68 -22.32 -32.20
CA PRO A 229 28.02 -21.28 -33.16
C PRO A 229 27.19 -20.00 -32.89
N ALA A 230 27.80 -18.84 -33.11
CA ALA A 230 27.13 -17.55 -32.97
C ALA A 230 25.85 -17.48 -33.82
N ALA A 231 24.76 -17.01 -33.22
CA ALA A 231 23.52 -16.82 -33.96
C ALA A 231 23.63 -15.55 -34.82
N GLY A 232 23.03 -15.58 -36.03
CA GLY A 232 23.00 -14.44 -36.96
C GLY A 232 22.09 -13.30 -36.50
N LEU A 233 22.39 -12.73 -35.33
CA LEU A 233 21.69 -11.59 -34.73
C LEU A 233 22.19 -10.27 -35.31
N PRO A 234 21.47 -9.15 -35.08
CA PRO A 234 21.90 -7.82 -35.49
C PRO A 234 23.33 -7.50 -35.03
N ALA A 235 24.06 -6.70 -35.82
CA ALA A 235 25.50 -6.48 -35.68
C ALA A 235 25.98 -6.06 -34.27
N PHE A 236 25.12 -5.43 -33.46
CA PHE A 236 25.46 -5.01 -32.10
C PHE A 236 25.54 -6.16 -31.06
N VAL A 237 24.93 -7.33 -31.34
CA VAL A 237 25.00 -8.57 -30.53
C VAL A 237 25.32 -9.80 -31.40
N GLY A 238 25.87 -9.59 -32.60
CA GLY A 238 26.03 -10.64 -33.61
C GLY A 238 26.95 -11.82 -33.23
N THR A 239 27.62 -11.78 -32.08
CA THR A 239 28.41 -12.92 -31.56
C THR A 239 27.64 -13.78 -30.55
N TRP A 240 26.43 -13.36 -30.16
CA TRP A 240 25.69 -14.02 -29.10
C TRP A 240 24.87 -15.19 -29.62
N THR A 241 24.75 -16.23 -28.80
CA THR A 241 23.86 -17.36 -29.07
C THR A 241 22.49 -17.12 -28.43
N VAL A 242 21.45 -17.76 -28.96
CA VAL A 242 20.11 -17.73 -28.35
C VAL A 242 20.17 -18.29 -26.92
N GLY A 243 20.97 -19.33 -26.69
CA GLY A 243 21.21 -19.89 -25.35
C GLY A 243 21.79 -18.87 -24.38
N LEU A 244 22.77 -18.05 -24.79
CA LEU A 244 23.33 -16.99 -23.95
C LEU A 244 22.27 -15.96 -23.51
N LEU A 245 21.44 -15.49 -24.44
CA LEU A 245 20.37 -14.54 -24.15
C LEU A 245 19.38 -15.10 -23.12
N VAL A 246 18.99 -16.36 -23.30
CA VAL A 246 18.07 -17.05 -22.39
C VAL A 246 18.69 -17.21 -21.00
N MET A 247 19.95 -17.61 -20.91
CA MET A 247 20.64 -17.79 -19.62
C MET A 247 20.80 -16.48 -18.85
N LEU A 248 21.18 -15.39 -19.53
CA LEU A 248 21.27 -14.05 -18.90
C LEU A 248 19.91 -13.58 -18.36
N PHE A 249 18.84 -13.79 -19.12
CA PHE A 249 17.49 -13.42 -18.72
C PHE A 249 16.98 -14.27 -17.55
N LEU A 250 17.10 -15.60 -17.64
CA LEU A 250 16.66 -16.52 -16.58
C LEU A 250 17.40 -16.28 -15.26
N ASN A 251 18.70 -16.01 -15.33
CA ASN A 251 19.47 -15.64 -14.16
C ASN A 251 18.95 -14.33 -13.53
N GLY A 252 18.65 -13.33 -14.36
CA GLY A 252 17.99 -12.11 -13.90
C GLY A 252 16.67 -12.41 -13.18
N VAL A 253 15.79 -13.20 -13.80
CA VAL A 253 14.49 -13.59 -13.21
C VAL A 253 14.66 -14.30 -11.87
N ALA A 254 15.56 -15.29 -11.79
CA ALA A 254 15.82 -16.01 -10.56
C ALA A 254 16.30 -15.10 -9.43
N MET A 255 17.22 -14.19 -9.75
CA MET A 255 17.76 -13.24 -8.78
C MET A 255 16.73 -12.19 -8.34
N GLY A 256 15.94 -11.66 -9.29
CA GLY A 256 14.84 -10.74 -8.98
C GLY A 256 13.77 -11.38 -8.09
N ALA A 257 13.42 -12.63 -8.37
CA ALA A 257 12.49 -13.40 -7.55
C ALA A 257 13.06 -13.67 -6.15
N ALA A 258 14.33 -14.06 -6.04
CA ALA A 258 14.98 -14.28 -4.75
C ALA A 258 15.09 -13.00 -3.92
N LEU A 259 15.46 -11.87 -4.53
CA LEU A 259 15.48 -10.56 -3.88
C LEU A 259 14.11 -10.15 -3.38
N SER A 260 13.07 -10.40 -4.18
CA SER A 260 11.68 -10.24 -3.76
C SER A 260 11.46 -11.09 -2.52
N LEU A 261 11.44 -12.43 -2.65
CA LEU A 261 11.07 -13.39 -1.61
C LEU A 261 11.83 -13.25 -0.29
N THR A 262 13.07 -12.77 -0.31
CA THR A 262 13.90 -12.56 0.89
C THR A 262 13.68 -11.21 1.58
N GLU A 263 12.81 -10.34 1.05
CA GLU A 263 12.64 -8.94 1.51
C GLU A 263 13.96 -8.16 1.46
N ALA A 264 14.92 -8.59 0.63
CA ALA A 264 16.16 -7.86 0.41
C ALA A 264 15.92 -6.55 -0.37
N VAL A 265 14.74 -6.41 -0.95
CA VAL A 265 14.24 -5.22 -1.62
C VAL A 265 12.85 -4.91 -1.07
N ASP A 266 12.61 -3.64 -0.74
CA ASP A 266 11.28 -3.19 -0.28
C ASP A 266 10.27 -3.39 -1.42
N SER A 267 9.11 -4.01 -1.12
CA SER A 267 7.97 -4.09 -2.05
C SER A 267 7.61 -2.67 -2.48
N CYS A 268 7.91 -2.34 -3.74
CA CYS A 268 7.93 -0.97 -4.20
C CYS A 268 6.65 -0.73 -5.01
N ASP A 269 5.90 0.30 -4.64
CA ASP A 269 4.80 0.93 -5.39
C ASP A 269 5.20 1.48 -6.78
N VAL A 270 6.37 1.06 -7.30
CA VAL A 270 6.99 1.51 -8.55
C VAL A 270 6.25 1.00 -9.78
N VAL A 271 5.47 -0.08 -9.67
CA VAL A 271 4.59 -0.50 -10.75
C VAL A 271 3.24 0.20 -10.62
N MET A 272 3.15 1.36 -11.28
CA MET A 272 1.91 1.93 -11.80
C MET A 272 0.83 2.35 -10.78
N ARG A 273 1.09 3.39 -9.99
CA ARG A 273 0.02 4.34 -9.62
C ARG A 273 0.35 5.75 -10.05
N THR A 274 0.32 6.00 -11.36
CA THR A 274 0.15 7.36 -11.87
C THR A 274 -1.33 7.66 -11.97
N THR A 275 -1.91 8.17 -10.88
CA THR A 275 -3.21 8.85 -10.91
C THR A 275 -3.11 10.29 -11.44
N THR A 276 -1.91 10.78 -11.77
CA THR A 276 -1.63 12.20 -12.05
C THR A 276 -0.85 12.49 -13.35
N GLY A 277 -0.63 11.49 -14.22
CA GLY A 277 -0.06 11.71 -15.56
C GLY A 277 1.44 12.09 -15.62
N ARG A 278 2.18 12.12 -14.50
CA ARG A 278 3.64 12.28 -14.51
C ARG A 278 4.34 10.92 -14.40
N LEU A 279 5.20 10.61 -15.35
CA LEU A 279 6.04 9.42 -15.38
C LEU A 279 6.96 9.41 -14.12
N SER A 280 6.90 8.35 -13.32
CA SER A 280 7.78 8.22 -12.15
C SER A 280 9.25 8.12 -12.62
N ARG A 281 10.20 8.59 -11.81
CA ARG A 281 11.64 8.52 -12.16
C ARG A 281 12.10 7.09 -12.40
N ALA A 282 11.55 6.14 -11.64
CA ALA A 282 11.79 4.71 -11.84
C ALA A 282 11.21 4.20 -13.17
N ALA A 283 10.03 4.69 -13.59
CA ALA A 283 9.47 4.37 -14.90
C ALA A 283 10.29 4.99 -16.05
N ALA A 284 10.78 6.22 -15.88
CA ALA A 284 11.68 6.86 -16.85
C ALA A 284 13.02 6.11 -16.97
N LEU A 285 13.62 5.71 -15.84
CA LEU A 285 14.83 4.89 -15.82
C LEU A 285 14.59 3.50 -16.41
N GLY A 286 13.44 2.89 -16.12
CA GLY A 286 13.02 1.62 -16.72
C GLY A 286 12.95 1.72 -18.23
N ILE A 287 12.33 2.77 -18.77
CA ILE A 287 12.22 3.03 -20.21
C ILE A 287 13.61 3.20 -20.85
N VAL A 288 14.51 3.95 -20.21
CA VAL A 288 15.89 4.13 -20.71
C VAL A 288 16.70 2.83 -20.61
N ALA A 289 16.50 2.05 -19.54
CA ALA A 289 17.21 0.81 -19.28
C ALA A 289 16.84 -0.34 -20.23
N VAL A 290 15.66 -0.30 -20.88
CA VAL A 290 15.31 -1.26 -21.95
C VAL A 290 16.37 -1.25 -23.05
N VAL A 291 17.02 -0.10 -23.28
CA VAL A 291 18.01 0.08 -24.34
C VAL A 291 19.43 0.27 -23.77
N ASN A 292 19.61 0.88 -22.60
CA ASN A 292 20.94 1.15 -22.04
C ASN A 292 20.99 1.27 -20.50
N PHE A 293 21.19 0.13 -19.83
CA PHE A 293 21.36 -0.02 -18.38
C PHE A 293 22.49 0.86 -17.83
N TRP A 294 23.66 0.90 -18.47
CA TRP A 294 24.80 1.66 -17.96
C TRP A 294 24.52 3.16 -17.93
N ALA A 295 23.89 3.69 -18.99
CA ALA A 295 23.43 5.07 -18.99
C ALA A 295 22.36 5.32 -17.91
N ALA A 296 21.42 4.40 -17.73
CA ALA A 296 20.41 4.51 -16.68
C ALA A 296 21.04 4.49 -15.27
N ALA A 297 22.06 3.66 -15.03
CA ALA A 297 22.77 3.56 -13.77
C ALA A 297 23.55 4.85 -13.46
N VAL A 298 24.26 5.41 -14.45
CA VAL A 298 24.96 6.70 -14.31
C VAL A 298 23.97 7.83 -14.06
N LEU A 299 22.88 7.88 -14.80
CA LEU A 299 21.85 8.89 -14.62
C LEU A 299 21.22 8.81 -13.22
N TYR A 300 20.96 7.59 -12.71
CA TYR A 300 20.49 7.40 -11.34
C TYR A 300 21.49 7.92 -10.31
N LEU A 301 22.78 7.60 -10.46
CA LEU A 301 23.82 8.10 -9.56
C LEU A 301 23.88 9.62 -9.55
N LEU A 302 23.87 10.26 -10.73
CA LEU A 302 23.87 11.72 -10.85
C LEU A 302 22.64 12.35 -10.20
N LEU A 303 21.45 11.83 -10.49
CA LEU A 303 20.20 12.34 -9.90
C LEU A 303 20.18 12.16 -8.37
N SER A 304 20.70 11.03 -7.88
CA SER A 304 20.75 10.75 -6.44
C SER A 304 21.70 11.71 -5.72
N ILE A 305 22.83 12.06 -6.33
CA ILE A 305 23.79 13.04 -5.79
C ILE A 305 23.19 14.45 -5.79
N ILE A 306 22.57 14.87 -6.90
CA ILE A 306 22.02 16.24 -7.02
C ILE A 306 20.87 16.46 -6.02
N GLN A 307 20.10 15.42 -5.73
CA GLN A 307 18.87 15.52 -4.95
C GLN A 307 18.99 14.94 -3.53
N ASP A 308 20.17 14.46 -3.12
CA ASP A 308 20.40 13.74 -1.86
C ASP A 308 19.35 12.64 -1.57
N THR A 309 18.93 11.92 -2.62
CA THR A 309 17.86 10.91 -2.55
C THR A 309 18.34 9.54 -2.99
N PHE A 310 19.18 8.91 -2.15
CA PHE A 310 19.55 7.51 -2.35
C PHE A 310 18.46 6.57 -1.86
N THR A 311 17.82 5.86 -2.80
CA THR A 311 16.91 4.76 -2.44
C THR A 311 17.71 3.46 -2.28
N PRO A 312 17.70 2.82 -1.10
CA PRO A 312 18.51 1.62 -0.86
C PRO A 312 18.13 0.47 -1.81
N THR A 313 16.84 0.35 -2.13
CA THR A 313 16.31 -0.63 -3.10
C THR A 313 16.94 -0.52 -4.48
N LEU A 314 16.87 0.65 -5.11
CA LEU A 314 17.36 0.81 -6.48
C LEU A 314 18.89 0.69 -6.53
N THR A 315 19.59 1.17 -5.50
CA THR A 315 21.04 0.99 -5.37
C THR A 315 21.42 -0.49 -5.29
N ARG A 316 20.69 -1.32 -4.53
CA ARG A 316 20.93 -2.79 -4.45
C ARG A 316 20.73 -3.46 -5.80
N VAL A 317 19.66 -3.14 -6.52
CA VAL A 317 19.37 -3.70 -7.84
C VAL A 317 20.45 -3.32 -8.84
N LEU A 318 20.85 -2.05 -8.91
CA LEU A 318 21.90 -1.59 -9.81
C LEU A 318 23.25 -2.22 -9.49
N ALA A 319 23.63 -2.29 -8.21
CA ALA A 319 24.89 -2.91 -7.79
C ALA A 319 24.93 -4.40 -8.14
N LEU A 320 23.82 -5.11 -7.94
CA LEU A 320 23.72 -6.54 -8.25
C LEU A 320 23.80 -6.81 -9.75
N VAL A 321 23.10 -6.03 -10.58
CA VAL A 321 23.16 -6.18 -12.04
C VAL A 321 24.56 -5.86 -12.56
N GLY A 322 25.21 -4.82 -12.03
CA GLY A 322 26.60 -4.49 -12.36
C GLY A 322 27.57 -5.62 -11.97
N LEU A 323 27.42 -6.19 -10.78
CA LEU A 323 28.22 -7.33 -10.31
C LEU A 323 28.03 -8.56 -11.20
N LEU A 324 26.79 -8.97 -11.45
CA LEU A 324 26.47 -10.11 -12.31
C LEU A 324 27.08 -9.90 -13.69
N THR A 325 26.83 -8.76 -14.33
CA THR A 325 27.35 -8.46 -15.67
C THR A 325 28.88 -8.54 -15.70
N SER A 326 29.55 -8.04 -14.66
CA SER A 326 31.02 -8.11 -14.54
C SER A 326 31.50 -9.57 -14.44
N CYS A 327 30.86 -10.39 -13.61
CA CYS A 327 31.16 -11.82 -13.51
C CYS A 327 30.94 -12.55 -14.85
N TYR A 328 29.86 -12.23 -15.55
CA TYR A 328 29.56 -12.77 -16.88
C TYR A 328 30.61 -12.39 -17.92
N SER A 329 31.09 -11.15 -17.91
CA SER A 329 32.18 -10.71 -18.79
C SER A 329 33.49 -11.42 -18.51
N VAL A 330 33.83 -11.66 -17.23
CA VAL A 330 35.01 -12.44 -16.86
C VAL A 330 34.88 -13.89 -17.32
N ALA A 331 33.73 -14.52 -17.12
CA ALA A 331 33.47 -15.87 -17.60
C ALA A 331 33.52 -15.96 -19.13
N ALA A 332 32.96 -14.97 -19.84
CA ALA A 332 33.04 -14.87 -21.29
C ALA A 332 34.49 -14.69 -21.77
N ALA A 333 35.34 -13.97 -21.03
CA ALA A 333 36.76 -13.82 -21.37
C ALA A 333 37.57 -15.13 -21.22
N MET A 334 37.04 -16.11 -20.46
CA MET A 334 37.62 -17.46 -20.37
C MET A 334 37.17 -18.38 -21.50
N GLY A 335 36.10 -18.02 -22.21
CA GLY A 335 35.60 -18.73 -23.39
C GLY A 335 36.11 -18.11 -24.69
N GLU A 336 36.19 -18.90 -25.75
CA GLU A 336 36.69 -18.42 -27.05
C GLU A 336 35.58 -17.93 -27.99
N VAL A 337 34.31 -18.24 -27.67
CA VAL A 337 33.18 -18.06 -28.59
C VAL A 337 32.42 -16.75 -28.36
N ILE A 338 32.37 -16.28 -27.11
CA ILE A 338 31.52 -15.14 -26.71
C ILE A 338 32.40 -13.92 -26.46
N SER A 339 32.06 -12.79 -27.08
CA SER A 339 32.79 -11.54 -26.84
C SER A 339 32.54 -10.99 -25.43
N TRP A 340 33.59 -10.93 -24.61
CA TRP A 340 33.52 -10.37 -23.25
C TRP A 340 33.12 -8.90 -23.23
N SER A 341 33.56 -8.11 -24.23
CA SER A 341 33.27 -6.69 -24.33
C SER A 341 31.81 -6.43 -24.68
N GLN A 342 31.24 -7.23 -25.60
CA GLN A 342 29.81 -7.18 -25.89
C GLN A 342 28.99 -7.62 -24.68
N THR A 343 29.41 -8.68 -23.98
CA THR A 343 28.77 -9.16 -22.73
C THR A 343 28.75 -8.07 -21.66
N LEU A 344 29.86 -7.32 -21.51
CA LEU A 344 29.93 -6.20 -20.56
C LEU A 344 28.98 -5.08 -20.95
N LEU A 345 28.96 -4.72 -22.24
CA LEU A 345 28.20 -3.58 -22.74
C LEU A 345 26.69 -3.84 -22.72
N TRP A 346 26.26 -5.03 -23.14
CA TRP A 346 24.85 -5.35 -23.39
C TRP A 346 24.24 -6.30 -22.37
N GLY A 347 25.05 -7.08 -21.64
CA GLY A 347 24.56 -8.10 -20.70
C GLY A 347 23.71 -7.51 -19.59
N GLY A 348 24.06 -6.30 -19.13
CA GLY A 348 23.33 -5.58 -18.09
C GLY A 348 21.86 -5.32 -18.46
N ASN A 349 21.54 -5.06 -19.74
CA ASN A 349 20.16 -4.82 -20.18
C ASN A 349 19.30 -6.07 -19.99
N VAL A 350 19.81 -7.22 -20.46
CA VAL A 350 19.08 -8.49 -20.42
C VAL A 350 18.89 -8.95 -18.98
N VAL A 351 19.96 -8.86 -18.18
CA VAL A 351 19.92 -9.23 -16.76
C VAL A 351 18.96 -8.30 -16.00
N TYR A 352 19.00 -6.99 -16.24
CA TYR A 352 18.13 -6.02 -15.58
C TYR A 352 16.64 -6.28 -15.87
N LEU A 353 16.28 -6.52 -17.14
CA LEU A 353 14.91 -6.88 -17.51
C LEU A 353 14.45 -8.18 -16.85
N GLY A 354 15.34 -9.17 -16.79
CA GLY A 354 15.08 -10.41 -16.05
C GLY A 354 14.82 -10.14 -14.56
N VAL A 355 15.69 -9.36 -13.91
CA VAL A 355 15.55 -8.98 -12.49
C VAL A 355 14.21 -8.27 -12.24
N LEU A 356 13.83 -7.32 -13.07
CA LEU A 356 12.54 -6.64 -12.96
C LEU A 356 11.37 -7.62 -13.12
N GLY A 357 11.40 -8.48 -14.14
CA GLY A 357 10.34 -9.46 -14.39
C GLY A 357 10.18 -10.46 -13.25
N GLY A 358 11.29 -11.03 -12.77
CA GLY A 358 11.30 -11.96 -11.64
C GLY A 358 10.83 -11.32 -10.34
N TRP A 359 11.24 -10.07 -10.10
CA TRP A 359 10.79 -9.29 -8.95
C TRP A 359 9.28 -9.04 -8.99
N ILE A 360 8.74 -8.53 -10.09
CA ILE A 360 7.30 -8.24 -10.26
C ILE A 360 6.45 -9.50 -10.04
N VAL A 361 6.84 -10.60 -10.67
CA VAL A 361 6.10 -11.87 -10.55
C VAL A 361 6.13 -12.37 -9.12
N ALA A 362 7.30 -12.42 -8.49
CA ALA A 362 7.44 -12.89 -7.12
C ALA A 362 6.71 -11.99 -6.11
N ASP A 363 6.73 -10.67 -6.32
CA ASP A 363 6.01 -9.72 -5.48
C ASP A 363 4.49 -9.87 -5.62
N ALA A 364 3.97 -10.14 -6.82
CA ALA A 364 2.54 -10.41 -7.03
C ALA A 364 2.03 -11.66 -6.29
N PHE A 365 2.91 -12.64 -6.02
CA PHE A 365 2.59 -13.84 -5.26
C PHE A 365 2.77 -13.69 -3.74
N ARG A 366 3.29 -12.55 -3.27
CA ARG A 366 3.35 -12.26 -1.84
C ARG A 366 1.97 -11.81 -1.37
N GLU A 367 1.37 -12.58 -0.47
CA GLU A 367 0.09 -12.21 0.13
C GLU A 367 0.25 -10.88 0.90
N PRO A 368 -0.63 -9.88 0.68
CA PRO A 368 -0.58 -8.58 1.34
C PRO A 368 -1.02 -8.61 2.81
#